data_AF-R5E9A1-F1
#
_entry.id   AF-R5E9A1-F1
#
_cell.length_a   1.000
_cell.length_b   1.000
_cell.length_c   1.000
_cell.angle_alpha   90.00
_cell.angle_beta   90.00
_cell.angle_gamma   90.00
#
_symmetry.space_group_name_H-M   'P 1'
#
loop_
_entity.id
_entity.type
_entity.pdbx_description
1 polymer ?
#
loop_
_entity_poly.entity_id
_entity_poly.type
_entity_poly.pdbx_seq_one_letter_code
_entity_poly.pdbx_strand_id
1 'polypeptide(L)'
;MKGYPGVTTATRKDGTLYYRSSITISNRHISLGSFDCLEKASAAYQTACSIMRDHQYHIPDYSPSLALDFSKFIILVNFRDNGLYFKTPIYLYKSYFYYYLTPEQYFIFDREDLFFYATHQIQSRGGYYFVCDYGSQYSILSRYGIHNYSKKGIDYVFVNQNEMDFRYENIRVINDYIGVNERQDLSPACYESIIHVRGNYLVGRKFF
;
A
#
# COMPACT_ATOMS: atom_id res chain seq x y z
N MET A 1 -7.48 -19.13 -36.79
CA MET A 1 -7.22 -17.76 -36.28
C MET A 1 -5.87 -17.77 -35.59
N LYS A 2 -4.90 -16.98 -36.04
CA LYS A 2 -3.65 -16.75 -35.30
C LYS A 2 -4.01 -15.96 -34.04
N GLY A 3 -3.99 -16.60 -32.88
CA GLY A 3 -4.16 -15.90 -31.60
C GLY A 3 -2.96 -15.01 -31.32
N TYR A 4 -3.18 -13.90 -30.60
CA TYR A 4 -2.07 -13.14 -30.03
C TYR A 4 -1.47 -13.92 -28.85
N PRO A 5 -0.13 -14.03 -28.75
CA PRO A 5 0.52 -14.69 -27.61
C PRO A 5 0.07 -14.08 -26.28
N GLY A 6 -0.17 -14.92 -25.29
CA GLY A 6 -0.60 -14.49 -23.95
C GLY A 6 -2.00 -13.90 -23.87
N VAL A 7 -2.80 -13.93 -24.94
CA VAL A 7 -4.17 -13.42 -24.96
C VAL A 7 -5.18 -14.54 -25.12
N THR A 8 -6.20 -14.53 -24.28
CA THR A 8 -7.33 -15.46 -24.33
C THR A 8 -8.64 -14.71 -24.44
N THR A 9 -9.55 -15.19 -25.29
CA THR A 9 -10.90 -14.63 -25.43
C THR A 9 -11.83 -15.22 -24.38
N ALA A 10 -12.67 -14.40 -23.78
CA ALA A 10 -13.70 -14.80 -22.83
C ALA A 10 -14.98 -13.99 -23.04
N THR A 11 -16.10 -14.48 -22.49
CA THR A 11 -17.42 -13.85 -22.66
C THR A 11 -17.99 -13.49 -21.29
N ARG A 12 -18.49 -12.27 -21.13
CA ARG A 12 -19.20 -11.82 -19.93
C ARG A 12 -20.57 -12.49 -19.84
N LYS A 13 -21.22 -12.38 -18.68
CA LYS A 13 -22.59 -12.91 -18.47
C LYS A 13 -23.62 -12.29 -19.42
N ASP A 14 -23.39 -11.06 -19.86
CA ASP A 14 -24.24 -10.32 -20.81
C ASP A 14 -23.94 -10.65 -22.29
N GLY A 15 -23.02 -11.59 -22.57
CA GLY A 15 -22.63 -11.96 -23.94
C GLY A 15 -21.50 -11.12 -24.53
N THR A 16 -21.08 -10.05 -23.86
CA THR A 16 -19.99 -9.18 -24.36
C THR A 16 -18.65 -9.91 -24.32
N LEU A 17 -17.93 -9.90 -25.44
CA LEU A 17 -16.57 -10.43 -25.52
C LEU A 17 -15.59 -9.54 -24.78
N TYR A 18 -14.62 -10.15 -24.13
CA TYR A 18 -13.47 -9.49 -23.53
C TYR A 18 -12.23 -10.37 -23.63
N TYR A 19 -11.06 -9.77 -23.48
CA TYR A 19 -9.78 -10.42 -23.73
C TYR A 19 -8.93 -10.36 -22.49
N ARG A 20 -8.47 -11.52 -22.00
CA ARG A 20 -7.59 -11.61 -20.84
C ARG A 20 -6.16 -11.74 -21.33
N SER A 21 -5.27 -10.91 -20.78
CA SER A 21 -3.84 -10.93 -21.08
C SER A 21 -3.06 -11.46 -19.88
N SER A 22 -2.10 -12.35 -20.11
CA SER A 22 -1.22 -12.88 -19.09
C SER A 22 0.16 -13.21 -19.62
N ILE A 23 1.15 -13.19 -18.73
CA ILE A 23 2.53 -13.57 -19.02
C ILE A 23 2.96 -14.67 -18.05
N THR A 24 3.76 -15.63 -18.51
CA THR A 24 4.36 -16.66 -17.66
C THR A 24 5.87 -16.46 -17.61
N ILE A 25 6.40 -16.25 -16.40
CA ILE A 25 7.82 -15.99 -16.15
C ILE A 25 8.25 -16.88 -14.99
N SER A 26 9.34 -17.62 -15.13
CA SER A 26 9.90 -18.47 -14.07
C SER A 26 8.84 -19.37 -13.40
N ASN A 27 8.03 -20.05 -14.21
CA ASN A 27 6.90 -20.90 -13.79
C ASN A 27 5.77 -20.18 -13.02
N ARG A 28 5.70 -18.85 -13.06
CA ARG A 28 4.61 -18.06 -12.48
C ARG A 28 3.75 -17.45 -13.56
N HIS A 29 2.45 -17.73 -13.52
CA HIS A 29 1.45 -17.12 -14.38
C HIS A 29 0.94 -15.81 -13.75
N ILE A 30 1.21 -14.68 -14.40
CA ILE A 30 0.85 -13.34 -13.94
C ILE A 30 -0.25 -12.80 -14.84
N SER A 31 -1.42 -12.51 -14.27
CA SER A 31 -2.51 -11.82 -14.96
C SER A 31 -2.14 -10.35 -15.15
N LEU A 32 -2.19 -9.87 -16.40
CA LEU A 32 -1.92 -8.48 -16.79
C LEU A 32 -3.20 -7.64 -16.83
N GLY A 33 -4.37 -8.27 -16.98
CA GLY A 33 -5.64 -7.57 -16.96
C GLY A 33 -6.69 -8.19 -17.88
N SER A 34 -7.82 -7.50 -17.97
CA SER A 34 -8.91 -7.79 -18.90
C SER A 34 -9.22 -6.55 -19.72
N PHE A 35 -9.37 -6.72 -21.03
CA PHE A 35 -9.46 -5.65 -22.01
C PHE A 35 -10.70 -5.83 -22.90
N ASP A 36 -11.18 -4.74 -23.45
CA ASP A 36 -12.34 -4.66 -24.35
C ASP A 36 -12.02 -5.11 -25.78
N CYS A 37 -10.77 -4.95 -26.23
CA CYS A 37 -10.32 -5.42 -27.53
C CYS A 37 -9.02 -6.23 -27.48
N LEU A 38 -8.82 -7.00 -28.53
CA LEU A 38 -7.73 -7.95 -28.69
C LEU A 38 -6.36 -7.23 -28.79
N GLU A 39 -6.36 -6.07 -29.45
CA GLU A 39 -5.17 -5.23 -29.66
C GLU A 39 -4.64 -4.69 -28.34
N LYS A 40 -5.51 -4.20 -27.44
CA LYS A 40 -5.10 -3.73 -26.10
C LYS A 40 -4.56 -4.87 -25.24
N ALA A 41 -5.21 -6.04 -25.27
CA ALA A 41 -4.71 -7.21 -24.55
C ALA A 41 -3.33 -7.67 -25.07
N SER A 42 -3.12 -7.62 -26.38
CA SER A 42 -1.83 -7.90 -27.02
C SER A 42 -0.77 -6.86 -26.65
N ALA A 43 -1.12 -5.57 -26.69
CA ALA A 43 -0.23 -4.49 -26.30
C ALA A 43 0.20 -4.60 -24.83
N ALA A 44 -0.72 -4.98 -23.94
CA ALA A 44 -0.41 -5.26 -22.54
C ALA A 44 0.60 -6.41 -22.38
N TYR A 45 0.43 -7.49 -23.13
CA TYR A 45 1.37 -8.62 -23.16
C TYR A 45 2.76 -8.19 -23.67
N GLN A 46 2.82 -7.44 -24.75
CA GLN A 46 4.08 -6.94 -25.33
C GLN A 46 4.78 -5.96 -24.38
N THR A 47 4.03 -5.08 -23.72
CA THR A 47 4.55 -4.16 -22.70
C THR A 47 5.15 -4.96 -21.55
N ALA A 48 4.44 -5.99 -21.05
CA ALA A 48 4.97 -6.85 -20.00
C ALA A 48 6.25 -7.58 -20.42
N CYS A 49 6.30 -8.11 -21.64
CA CYS A 49 7.52 -8.73 -22.18
C CYS A 49 8.70 -7.76 -22.23
N SER A 50 8.43 -6.51 -22.63
CA SER A 50 9.45 -5.46 -22.75
C SER A 50 9.99 -5.04 -21.39
N ILE A 51 9.10 -4.86 -20.41
CA ILE A 51 9.47 -4.61 -19.00
C ILE A 51 10.41 -5.71 -18.51
N MET A 52 10.08 -6.98 -18.76
CA MET A 52 10.84 -8.12 -18.24
C MET A 52 12.17 -8.38 -18.94
N ARG A 53 12.29 -8.02 -20.23
CA ARG A 53 13.49 -8.31 -21.04
C ARG A 53 14.61 -7.30 -20.76
N ASP A 54 14.24 -6.03 -20.64
CA ASP A 54 15.20 -4.94 -20.63
C ASP A 54 15.09 -4.10 -19.36
N HIS A 55 16.24 -3.67 -18.83
CA HIS A 55 16.32 -2.71 -17.73
C HIS A 55 16.02 -1.27 -18.19
N GLN A 56 15.27 -1.11 -19.28
CA GLN A 56 14.90 0.20 -19.83
C GLN A 56 13.76 0.87 -19.06
N TYR A 57 12.90 0.08 -18.41
CA TYR A 57 11.79 0.60 -17.62
C TYR A 57 12.17 0.69 -16.15
N HIS A 58 12.24 1.90 -15.62
CA HIS A 58 12.32 2.16 -14.18
C HIS A 58 10.99 2.71 -13.67
N ILE A 59 10.83 2.74 -12.35
CA ILE A 59 9.57 3.20 -11.74
C ILE A 59 9.12 4.58 -12.25
N PRO A 60 10.00 5.59 -12.38
CA PRO A 60 9.62 6.92 -12.87
C PRO A 60 9.18 6.95 -14.34
N ASP A 61 9.50 5.92 -15.12
CA ASP A 61 9.19 5.86 -16.56
C ASP A 61 7.74 5.45 -16.84
N TYR A 62 6.95 5.18 -15.79
CA TYR A 62 5.54 4.89 -15.97
C TYR A 62 4.81 6.06 -16.62
N SER A 63 4.08 5.75 -17.68
CA SER A 63 3.17 6.68 -18.33
C SER A 63 1.78 6.05 -18.43
N PRO A 64 0.70 6.82 -18.27
CA PRO A 64 -0.66 6.37 -18.56
C PRO A 64 -0.88 5.91 -20.02
N SER A 65 0.07 6.23 -20.91
CA SER A 65 0.08 5.75 -22.31
C SER A 65 0.51 4.28 -22.46
N LEU A 66 1.12 3.69 -21.43
CA LEU A 66 1.46 2.27 -21.42
C LEU A 66 0.18 1.42 -21.42
N ALA A 67 0.23 0.26 -22.06
CA ALA A 67 -0.92 -0.65 -22.12
C ALA A 67 -1.18 -1.42 -20.81
N LEU A 68 -0.43 -1.14 -19.75
CA LEU A 68 -0.56 -1.75 -18.43
C LEU A 68 -0.95 -0.70 -17.40
N ASP A 69 -1.78 -1.10 -16.44
CA ASP A 69 -2.02 -0.27 -15.27
C ASP A 69 -0.74 -0.13 -14.42
N PHE A 70 -0.69 0.95 -13.63
CA PHE A 70 0.45 1.27 -12.80
C PHE A 70 0.80 0.17 -11.79
N SER A 71 -0.21 -0.47 -11.19
CA SER A 71 0.01 -1.53 -10.21
C SER A 71 0.73 -2.72 -10.84
N LYS A 72 0.29 -3.14 -12.02
CA LYS A 72 0.93 -4.20 -12.82
C LYS A 72 2.33 -3.81 -13.25
N PHE A 73 2.53 -2.56 -13.64
CA PHE A 73 3.86 -2.04 -13.96
C PHE A 73 4.82 -2.20 -12.77
N ILE A 74 4.45 -1.74 -11.58
CA ILE A 74 5.28 -1.88 -10.37
C ILE A 74 5.56 -3.35 -10.04
N ILE A 75 4.54 -4.21 -10.10
CA ILE A 75 4.69 -5.65 -9.82
C ILE A 75 5.73 -6.30 -10.75
N LEU A 76 5.67 -5.99 -12.05
CA LEU A 76 6.60 -6.55 -13.04
C LEU A 76 8.01 -5.99 -12.88
N VAL A 77 8.14 -4.67 -12.67
CA VAL A 77 9.44 -4.02 -12.44
C VAL A 77 10.10 -4.58 -11.18
N ASN A 78 9.36 -4.72 -10.08
CA ASN A 78 9.87 -5.37 -8.87
C ASN A 78 10.26 -6.82 -9.11
N PHE A 79 9.45 -7.58 -9.84
CA PHE A 79 9.75 -8.99 -10.09
C PHE A 79 11.01 -9.16 -10.95
N ARG A 80 11.23 -8.26 -11.92
CA ARG A 80 12.47 -8.20 -12.71
C ARG A 80 13.67 -7.85 -11.84
N ASP A 81 13.59 -6.76 -11.09
CA ASP A 81 14.74 -6.19 -10.37
C ASP A 81 15.12 -7.02 -9.14
N ASN A 82 14.13 -7.50 -8.39
CA ASN A 82 14.32 -8.18 -7.11
C ASN A 82 14.10 -9.70 -7.16
N GLY A 83 13.62 -10.24 -8.28
CA GLY A 83 13.35 -11.68 -8.43
C GLY A 83 12.18 -12.21 -7.58
N LEU A 84 11.47 -11.33 -6.86
CA LEU A 84 10.36 -11.66 -5.97
C LEU A 84 9.04 -11.13 -6.53
N TYR A 85 8.07 -12.02 -6.67
CA TYR A 85 6.72 -11.67 -7.11
C TYR A 85 5.83 -11.35 -5.92
N PHE A 86 5.22 -10.16 -5.94
CA PHE A 86 4.15 -9.76 -5.04
C PHE A 86 2.89 -9.44 -5.84
N LYS A 87 1.71 -9.79 -5.31
CA LYS A 87 0.42 -9.48 -5.97
C LYS A 87 -0.03 -8.03 -5.76
N THR A 88 0.63 -7.31 -4.85
CA THR A 88 0.42 -5.89 -4.55
C THR A 88 1.56 -5.06 -5.15
N PRO A 89 1.35 -3.74 -5.38
CA PRO A 89 2.30 -2.84 -6.03
C PRO A 89 3.48 -2.47 -5.11
N ILE A 90 4.24 -3.49 -4.72
CA ILE A 90 5.41 -3.37 -3.87
C ILE A 90 6.67 -3.30 -4.74
N TYR A 91 7.54 -2.35 -4.42
CA TYR A 91 8.92 -2.32 -4.90
C TYR A 91 9.89 -2.46 -3.71
N LEU A 92 10.67 -3.54 -3.72
CA LEU A 92 11.56 -3.90 -2.62
C LEU A 92 12.90 -3.16 -2.71
N TYR A 93 13.36 -2.61 -1.58
CA TYR A 93 14.72 -2.13 -1.37
C TYR A 93 15.44 -3.03 -0.33
N LYS A 94 16.71 -2.73 -0.05
CA LYS A 94 17.54 -3.54 0.85
C LYS A 94 16.99 -3.65 2.28
N SER A 95 16.55 -2.52 2.87
CA SER A 95 16.09 -2.42 4.27
C SER A 95 14.62 -2.05 4.43
N TYR A 96 13.97 -1.56 3.38
CA TYR A 96 12.57 -1.12 3.38
C TYR A 96 11.91 -1.50 2.05
N PHE A 97 10.63 -1.21 1.88
CA PHE A 97 9.99 -1.29 0.58
C PHE A 97 9.02 -0.13 0.38
N TYR A 98 8.73 0.17 -0.88
CA TYR A 98 7.66 1.08 -1.25
C TYR A 98 6.40 0.30 -1.57
N TYR A 99 5.27 0.76 -1.06
CA TYR A 99 3.95 0.34 -1.49
C TYR A 99 3.31 1.48 -2.27
N TYR A 100 3.10 1.29 -3.57
CA TYR A 100 2.60 2.32 -4.46
C TYR A 100 1.05 2.32 -4.53
N LEU A 101 0.42 3.48 -4.42
CA LEU A 101 -1.01 3.68 -4.68
C LEU A 101 -1.24 4.31 -6.06
N THR A 102 -0.46 5.36 -6.35
CA THR A 102 -0.37 6.04 -7.65
C THR A 102 1.11 6.37 -7.93
N PRO A 103 1.49 6.84 -9.13
CA PRO A 103 2.87 7.22 -9.41
C PRO A 103 3.42 8.27 -8.43
N GLU A 104 2.55 9.14 -7.91
CA GLU A 104 2.88 10.23 -6.99
C GLU A 104 2.67 9.84 -5.51
N GLN A 105 1.82 8.86 -5.25
CA GLN A 105 1.41 8.46 -3.90
C GLN A 105 1.94 7.06 -3.57
N TYR A 106 2.85 6.99 -2.60
CA TYR A 106 3.41 5.73 -2.10
C TYR A 106 3.64 5.81 -0.59
N PHE A 107 3.83 4.65 0.03
CA PHE A 107 4.23 4.52 1.43
C PHE A 107 5.53 3.75 1.56
N ILE A 108 6.34 4.13 2.54
CA ILE A 108 7.59 3.48 2.90
C ILE A 108 7.33 2.64 4.14
N PHE A 109 7.64 1.35 4.08
CA PHE A 109 7.44 0.42 5.18
C PHE A 109 8.73 -0.33 5.51
N ASP A 110 8.86 -0.73 6.77
CA ASP A 110 9.93 -1.63 7.20
C ASP A 110 9.78 -3.00 6.57
N ARG A 111 10.91 -3.68 6.36
CA ARG A 111 10.91 -5.00 5.75
C ARG A 111 10.15 -6.07 6.57
N GLU A 112 10.01 -5.87 7.88
CA GLU A 112 9.23 -6.73 8.78
C GLU A 112 7.75 -6.81 8.36
N ASP A 113 7.25 -5.75 7.72
CA ASP A 113 5.86 -5.60 7.29
C ASP A 113 5.59 -6.15 5.89
N LEU A 114 6.63 -6.63 5.19
CA LEU A 114 6.58 -7.02 3.79
C LEU A 114 5.53 -8.10 3.52
N PHE A 115 5.50 -9.17 4.30
CA PHE A 115 4.57 -10.29 4.06
C PHE A 115 3.11 -9.89 4.27
N PHE A 116 2.86 -8.98 5.21
CA PHE A 116 1.52 -8.46 5.45
C PHE A 116 1.04 -7.67 4.23
N TYR A 117 1.79 -6.66 3.79
CA TYR A 117 1.39 -5.83 2.65
C TYR A 117 1.54 -6.52 1.29
N ALA A 118 2.33 -7.59 1.18
CA ALA A 118 2.36 -8.46 0.01
C ALA A 118 1.03 -9.21 -0.21
N THR A 119 0.29 -9.45 0.88
CA THR A 119 -0.95 -10.22 0.86
C THR A 119 -2.20 -9.36 1.00
N HIS A 120 -2.06 -8.15 1.56
CA HIS A 120 -3.14 -7.24 1.88
C HIS A 120 -3.07 -5.95 1.06
N GLN A 121 -4.16 -5.65 0.34
CA GLN A 121 -4.25 -4.46 -0.46
C GLN A 121 -4.67 -3.25 0.40
N ILE A 122 -3.85 -2.21 0.39
CA ILE A 122 -4.20 -0.90 0.97
C ILE A 122 -5.27 -0.25 0.10
N GLN A 123 -6.32 0.24 0.74
CA GLN A 123 -7.43 0.98 0.16
C GLN A 123 -7.48 2.39 0.79
N SER A 124 -8.04 3.35 0.06
CA SER A 124 -8.22 4.72 0.52
C SER A 124 -9.70 5.12 0.48
N ARG A 125 -10.18 5.76 1.55
CA ARG A 125 -11.54 6.32 1.63
C ARG A 125 -11.53 7.54 2.55
N GLY A 126 -11.97 8.69 2.02
CA GLY A 126 -12.09 9.91 2.82
C GLY A 126 -10.78 10.41 3.43
N GLY A 127 -9.64 10.16 2.77
CA GLY A 127 -8.31 10.52 3.27
C GLY A 127 -7.70 9.52 4.26
N TYR A 128 -8.40 8.43 4.59
CA TYR A 128 -7.90 7.36 5.46
C TYR A 128 -7.47 6.14 4.65
N TYR A 129 -6.39 5.50 5.10
CA TYR A 129 -5.84 4.29 4.48
C TYR A 129 -6.09 3.07 5.38
N PHE A 130 -6.59 2.00 4.77
CA PHE A 130 -6.97 0.79 5.49
C PHE A 130 -6.70 -0.46 4.68
N VAL A 131 -6.63 -1.58 5.38
CA VAL A 131 -6.57 -2.92 4.85
C VAL A 131 -7.83 -3.67 5.27
N CYS A 132 -8.41 -4.45 4.36
CA CYS A 132 -9.45 -5.41 4.72
C CYS A 132 -8.80 -6.77 5.01
N ASP A 133 -9.06 -7.33 6.19
CA ASP A 133 -8.60 -8.66 6.58
C ASP A 133 -9.71 -9.42 7.34
N TYR A 134 -9.98 -10.66 6.93
CA TYR A 134 -11.05 -11.52 7.45
C TYR A 134 -12.41 -10.82 7.71
N GLY A 135 -12.83 -9.93 6.81
CA GLY A 135 -14.11 -9.20 6.92
C GLY A 135 -14.07 -7.97 7.84
N SER A 136 -12.94 -7.69 8.48
CA SER A 136 -12.70 -6.48 9.26
C SER A 136 -11.85 -5.47 8.49
N GLN A 137 -12.04 -4.20 8.80
CA GLN A 137 -11.28 -3.08 8.23
C GLN A 137 -10.32 -2.55 9.29
N TYR A 138 -9.03 -2.56 8.99
CA TYR A 138 -7.98 -2.06 9.89
C TYR A 138 -7.29 -0.86 9.28
N SER A 139 -7.19 0.23 10.04
CA SER A 139 -6.34 1.36 9.63
C SER A 139 -4.89 0.90 9.53
N ILE A 140 -4.16 1.38 8.53
CA ILE A 140 -2.71 1.09 8.45
C ILE A 140 -1.97 1.65 9.67
N LEU A 141 -2.49 2.71 10.29
CA LEU A 141 -1.93 3.34 11.49
C LEU A 141 -2.03 2.42 12.73
N SER A 142 -3.02 1.51 12.77
CA SER A 142 -3.20 0.60 13.91
C SER A 142 -2.03 -0.37 14.10
N ARG A 143 -1.23 -0.60 13.06
CA ARG A 143 0.02 -1.38 13.11
C ARG A 143 1.09 -0.76 14.01
N TYR A 144 0.97 0.53 14.28
CA TYR A 144 1.89 1.32 15.09
C TYR A 144 1.28 1.67 16.46
N GLY A 145 0.18 1.03 16.85
CA GLY A 145 -0.55 1.36 18.09
C GLY A 145 -1.42 2.60 18.01
N ILE A 146 -1.57 3.21 16.82
CA ILE A 146 -2.36 4.44 16.64
C ILE A 146 -3.84 4.08 16.42
N HIS A 147 -4.70 4.63 17.25
CA HIS A 147 -6.15 4.39 17.19
C HIS A 147 -6.81 5.19 16.06
N ASN A 148 -7.97 4.72 15.57
CA ASN A 148 -8.68 5.36 14.45
C ASN A 148 -9.07 6.83 14.68
N TYR A 149 -9.23 7.24 15.95
CA TYR A 149 -9.61 8.61 16.33
C TYR A 149 -8.42 9.47 16.74
N SER A 150 -7.20 8.93 16.66
CA SER A 150 -5.97 9.65 16.98
C SER A 150 -5.71 10.78 15.98
N LYS A 151 -5.33 11.95 16.51
CA LYS A 151 -5.03 13.15 15.74
C LYS A 151 -3.53 13.28 15.53
N LYS A 152 -3.11 13.32 14.27
CA LYS A 152 -1.72 13.65 13.88
C LYS A 152 -1.33 15.01 14.48
N GLY A 153 -0.15 15.11 15.06
CA GLY A 153 0.36 16.31 15.76
C GLY A 153 -0.05 16.41 17.23
N ILE A 154 -0.99 15.58 17.69
CA ILE A 154 -1.43 15.53 19.10
C ILE A 154 -1.11 14.14 19.67
N ASP A 155 -1.66 13.09 19.08
CA ASP A 155 -1.54 11.72 19.58
C ASP A 155 -0.36 10.95 18.96
N TYR A 156 0.08 11.36 17.78
CA TYR A 156 1.24 10.79 17.10
C TYR A 156 1.86 11.78 16.11
N VAL A 157 3.13 11.60 15.79
CA VAL A 157 3.87 12.41 14.81
C VAL A 157 4.78 11.56 13.93
N PHE A 158 5.01 12.02 12.70
CA PHE A 158 6.10 11.54 11.85
C PHE A 158 7.37 12.33 12.19
N VAL A 159 8.33 11.71 12.87
CA VAL A 159 9.52 12.42 13.39
C VAL A 159 10.41 12.97 12.28
N ASN A 160 10.42 12.31 11.12
CA ASN A 160 11.16 12.75 9.92
C ASN A 160 10.35 13.73 9.05
N GLN A 161 9.16 14.16 9.49
CA GLN A 161 8.25 15.05 8.76
C GLN A 161 7.76 14.49 7.41
N ASN A 162 7.97 13.20 7.14
CA ASN A 162 7.48 12.53 5.94
C ASN A 162 6.27 11.65 6.28
N GLU A 163 5.08 12.13 5.93
CA GLU A 163 3.81 11.43 6.18
C GLU A 163 3.61 10.17 5.33
N MET A 164 4.51 9.92 4.39
CA MET A 164 4.56 8.68 3.62
C MET A 164 5.47 7.62 4.25
N ASP A 165 6.27 8.00 5.25
CA ASP A 165 7.26 7.12 5.85
C ASP A 165 6.72 6.43 7.10
N PHE A 166 6.10 5.27 6.88
CA PHE A 166 5.51 4.42 7.89
C PHE A 166 6.51 3.44 8.50
N ARG A 167 7.81 3.73 8.45
CA ARG A 167 8.79 2.95 9.21
C ARG A 167 8.65 3.24 10.69
N TYR A 168 8.78 2.22 11.53
CA TYR A 168 8.60 2.29 12.99
C TYR A 168 9.48 3.37 13.63
N GLU A 169 10.73 3.52 13.15
CA GLU A 169 11.64 4.58 13.62
C GLU A 169 11.12 6.00 13.34
N ASN A 170 10.23 6.17 12.36
CA ASN A 170 9.72 7.45 11.92
C ASN A 170 8.36 7.80 12.52
N ILE A 171 7.69 6.87 13.20
CA ILE A 171 6.40 7.10 13.86
C ILE A 171 6.61 7.13 15.37
N ARG A 172 6.30 8.27 15.98
CA ARG A 172 6.26 8.41 17.44
C ARG A 172 4.83 8.58 17.91
N VAL A 173 4.34 7.62 18.69
CA VAL A 173 3.09 7.74 19.44
C VAL A 173 3.37 8.58 20.69
N ILE A 174 2.55 9.60 20.93
CA ILE A 174 2.66 10.51 22.07
C ILE A 174 1.73 10.03 23.19
N ASN A 175 0.53 9.59 22.82
CA ASN A 175 -0.50 9.11 23.75
C ASN A 175 -0.74 7.61 23.52
N ASP A 176 0.01 6.77 24.23
CA ASP A 176 -0.12 5.31 24.12
C ASP A 176 -1.46 4.77 24.67
N TYR A 177 -2.09 5.54 25.56
CA TYR A 177 -3.34 5.16 26.22
C TYR A 177 -4.45 6.18 25.98
N ILE A 178 -5.58 5.69 25.45
CA ILE A 178 -6.77 6.52 25.24
C ILE A 178 -7.21 7.14 26.57
N GLY A 179 -7.33 8.46 26.58
CA GLY A 179 -7.75 9.20 27.76
C GLY A 179 -6.64 9.37 28.79
N VAL A 180 -5.37 9.13 28.47
CA VAL A 180 -4.22 9.50 29.30
C VAL A 180 -3.29 10.39 28.50
N ASN A 181 -2.92 11.55 29.04
CA ASN A 181 -1.97 12.48 28.41
C ASN A 181 -0.81 12.77 29.37
N GLU A 182 0.41 12.83 28.85
CA GLU A 182 1.56 13.33 29.59
C GLU A 182 1.59 14.86 29.59
N ARG A 183 1.83 15.45 30.77
CA ARG A 183 2.02 16.88 30.98
C ARG A 183 3.49 17.23 30.82
N GLN A 184 3.85 17.66 29.61
CA GLN A 184 5.22 18.09 29.29
C GLN A 184 5.64 19.38 30.04
N ASP A 185 4.70 20.10 30.64
CA ASP A 185 4.92 21.32 31.42
C ASP A 185 5.32 21.07 32.88
N LEU A 186 5.32 19.81 33.35
CA LEU A 186 5.58 19.46 34.74
C LEU A 186 6.78 18.51 34.89
N SER A 187 7.63 18.81 35.86
CA SER A 187 8.70 17.92 36.32
C SER A 187 8.53 17.69 37.83
N PRO A 188 8.46 16.44 38.30
CA PRO A 188 8.62 15.19 37.54
C PRO A 188 7.39 14.85 36.67
N ALA A 189 7.52 13.82 35.81
CA ALA A 189 6.51 13.47 34.81
C ALA A 189 5.12 13.28 35.43
N CYS A 190 4.12 13.99 34.87
CA CYS A 190 2.75 13.96 35.35
C CYS A 190 1.82 13.46 34.24
N TYR A 191 0.99 12.48 34.54
CA TYR A 191 0.01 11.94 33.61
C TYR A 191 -1.40 12.27 34.06
N GLU A 192 -2.21 12.82 33.16
CA GLU A 192 -3.63 13.16 33.37
C GLU A 192 -4.52 12.12 32.70
N SER A 193 -5.41 11.49 33.48
CA SER A 193 -6.47 10.64 32.94
C SER A 193 -7.75 11.45 32.78
N ILE A 194 -8.33 11.45 31.58
CA ILE A 194 -9.51 12.21 31.20
C ILE A 194 -10.53 11.29 30.51
N ILE A 195 -11.79 11.37 30.94
CA ILE A 195 -12.91 10.71 30.26
C ILE A 195 -13.76 11.76 29.54
N HIS A 196 -14.07 11.51 28.27
CA HIS A 196 -14.98 12.34 27.49
C HIS A 196 -16.39 11.75 27.51
N VAL A 197 -17.35 12.44 28.15
CA VAL A 197 -18.77 12.03 28.18
C VAL A 197 -19.68 13.13 27.63
N ARG A 198 -19.66 14.31 28.28
CA ARG A 198 -20.33 15.56 27.86
C ARG A 198 -19.38 16.73 28.06
N GLY A 199 -18.16 16.57 27.58
CA GLY A 199 -17.00 17.36 27.98
C GLY A 199 -15.91 16.49 28.60
N ASN A 200 -14.76 17.10 28.82
CA ASN A 200 -13.58 16.43 29.38
C ASN A 200 -13.64 16.47 30.91
N TYR A 201 -13.68 15.30 31.54
CA TYR A 201 -13.62 15.16 32.99
C TYR A 201 -12.27 14.57 33.39
N LEU A 202 -11.49 15.31 34.19
CA LEU A 202 -10.26 14.81 34.79
C LEU A 202 -10.62 13.75 35.84
N VAL A 203 -10.21 12.51 35.60
CA VAL A 203 -10.35 11.39 36.54
C VAL A 203 -9.27 11.46 37.60
N GLY A 204 -8.03 11.78 37.22
CA GLY A 204 -6.92 11.83 38.15
C GLY A 204 -5.60 12.24 37.51
N ARG A 205 -4.66 12.61 38.37
CA ARG A 205 -3.28 12.92 38.03
C ARG A 205 -2.34 11.96 38.74
N LYS A 206 -1.37 11.42 38.02
CA LYS A 206 -0.29 10.62 38.59
C LYS A 206 1.05 11.30 38.34
N PHE A 207 1.72 11.67 39.42
CA PHE A 207 3.10 12.15 39.41
C PHE A 207 4.03 10.95 39.64
N PHE A 208 5.12 10.89 38.88
CA PHE A 208 6.20 9.92 39.05
C PHE A 208 7.39 10.52 39.79
#